data_AF-A0A8H4NGN2-F1
#
_entry.id   AF-A0A8H4NGN2-F1
#
_cell.length_a   1.000
_cell.length_b   1.000
_cell.length_c   1.000
_cell.angle_alpha   90.00
_cell.angle_beta   90.00
_cell.angle_gamma   90.00
#
_symmetry.space_group_name_H-M   'P 1'
#
loop_
_entity.id
_entity.type
_entity.pdbx_description
1 polymer ?
#
loop_
_entity_poly.entity_id
_entity_poly.type
_entity_poly.pdbx_seq_one_letter_code
_entity_poly.pdbx_strand_id
1 'polypeptide(L)'
;MGFTGGFISGLALTSSVLYLSTLFHQRNRLQQSLNLRTSSHTLKQIYDPDRIYTPPSLRMRSTGIGDIAKDRWNSEVERAVRRVQETDWREVGSEVEGAVWGLIERVRKSSRSGGGK
;
A
#
# COMPACT_ATOMS: atom_id res chain seq x y z
N MET A 1 -27.88 -5.46 2.97
CA MET A 1 -27.18 -5.90 4.21
C MET A 1 -25.92 -5.04 4.37
N GLY A 2 -25.83 -4.12 5.34
CA GLY A 2 -24.74 -3.12 5.41
C GLY A 2 -23.32 -3.65 5.75
N PHE A 3 -23.17 -4.96 5.93
CA PHE A 3 -21.92 -5.59 6.35
C PHE A 3 -20.89 -5.67 5.21
N THR A 4 -21.32 -6.01 3.98
CA THR A 4 -20.45 -6.21 2.81
C THR A 4 -19.77 -4.91 2.37
N GLY A 5 -20.51 -3.79 2.32
CA GLY A 5 -19.95 -2.48 1.98
C GLY A 5 -18.92 -1.98 2.99
N GLY A 6 -19.19 -2.13 4.30
CA GLY A 6 -18.24 -1.80 5.35
C GLY A 6 -16.99 -2.68 5.32
N PHE A 7 -17.15 -3.96 4.99
CA PHE A 7 -16.04 -4.91 4.88
C PHE A 7 -15.09 -4.57 3.71
N ILE A 8 -15.63 -4.25 2.52
CA ILE A 8 -14.79 -3.87 1.36
C ILE A 8 -14.07 -2.55 1.62
N SER A 9 -14.77 -1.56 2.18
CA SER A 9 -14.17 -0.28 2.59
C SER A 9 -13.02 -0.46 3.60
N GLY A 10 -13.25 -1.29 4.63
CA GLY A 10 -12.24 -1.61 5.63
C GLY A 10 -11.02 -2.32 5.05
N LEU A 11 -11.22 -3.29 4.15
CA LEU A 11 -10.15 -3.96 3.42
C LEU A 11 -9.34 -3.00 2.55
N ALA A 12 -10.00 -2.11 1.79
CA ALA A 12 -9.33 -1.12 0.95
C ALA A 12 -8.48 -0.13 1.79
N LEU A 13 -9.02 0.36 2.91
CA LEU A 13 -8.28 1.23 3.83
C LEU A 13 -7.08 0.51 4.46
N THR A 14 -7.28 -0.69 4.98
CA THR A 14 -6.23 -1.45 5.66
C THR A 14 -5.10 -1.82 4.70
N SER A 15 -5.45 -2.25 3.48
CA SER A 15 -4.47 -2.57 2.43
C SER A 15 -3.71 -1.33 1.96
N SER A 16 -4.37 -0.18 1.82
CA SER A 16 -3.73 1.10 1.52
C SER A 16 -2.71 1.51 2.60
N VAL A 17 -3.10 1.42 3.88
CA VAL A 17 -2.21 1.76 5.01
C VAL A 17 -0.99 0.83 5.03
N LEU A 18 -1.21 -0.48 4.87
CA LEU A 18 -0.14 -1.47 4.86
C LEU A 18 0.82 -1.27 3.68
N TYR A 19 0.29 -0.92 2.51
CA TYR A 19 1.08 -0.57 1.33
C TYR A 19 1.95 0.67 1.57
N LEU A 20 1.37 1.77 2.07
CA LEU A 20 2.12 2.99 2.37
C LEU A 20 3.23 2.74 3.40
N SER A 21 2.93 1.97 4.45
CA SER A 21 3.91 1.62 5.49
C SER A 21 5.09 0.85 4.90
N THR A 22 4.81 -0.15 4.06
CA THR A 22 5.84 -0.95 3.41
C THR A 22 6.71 -0.10 2.49
N LEU A 23 6.09 0.79 1.71
CA LEU A 23 6.79 1.68 0.79
C LEU A 23 7.69 2.68 1.53
N PHE A 24 7.22 3.20 2.67
CA PHE A 24 8.03 4.08 3.52
C PHE A 24 9.25 3.35 4.09
N HIS A 25 9.07 2.13 4.61
CA HIS A 25 10.18 1.32 5.11
C HIS A 25 11.21 1.00 4.01
N GLN A 26 10.76 0.69 2.79
CA GLN A 26 11.65 0.45 1.66
C GLN A 26 12.48 1.68 1.31
N ARG A 27 11.84 2.86 1.23
CA ARG A 27 12.53 4.12 0.96
C ARG A 27 13.57 4.44 2.03
N ASN A 28 13.23 4.28 3.32
CA ASN A 28 14.18 4.50 4.41
C ASN A 28 15.38 3.55 4.35
N ARG A 29 15.16 2.24 4.10
CA ARG A 29 16.27 1.28 4.00
C ARG A 29 17.19 1.57 2.80
N LEU A 30 16.62 2.00 1.68
CA LEU A 30 17.41 2.40 0.51
C LEU A 30 18.28 3.62 0.82
N GLN A 31 17.72 4.68 1.42
CA GLN A 31 18.47 5.88 1.79
C GLN A 31 19.59 5.56 2.79
N GLN A 32 19.31 4.75 3.82
CA GLN A 32 20.33 4.30 4.77
C GLN A 32 21.47 3.55 4.07
N SER A 33 21.16 2.65 3.13
CA SER A 33 22.18 1.89 2.39
C SER A 33 23.04 2.78 1.50
N LEU A 34 22.44 3.80 0.88
CA LEU A 34 23.15 4.74 0.01
C LEU A 34 24.11 5.59 0.84
N ASN A 35 23.65 6.13 1.96
CA ASN A 35 24.48 6.93 2.86
C ASN A 35 25.67 6.12 3.38
N LEU A 36 25.44 4.89 3.85
CA LEU A 36 26.52 4.02 4.33
C LEU A 36 27.52 3.67 3.21
N ARG A 37 27.04 3.44 1.99
CA ARG A 37 27.91 3.10 0.85
C ARG A 37 28.75 4.29 0.42
N THR A 38 28.18 5.49 0.40
CA THR A 38 28.89 6.74 0.13
C THR A 38 29.95 6.99 1.20
N SER A 39 29.58 6.94 2.48
CA SER A 39 30.54 7.13 3.58
C SER A 39 31.65 6.08 3.55
N SER A 40 31.33 4.82 3.30
CA SER A 40 32.34 3.77 3.15
C SER A 40 33.26 4.02 1.97
N HIS A 41 32.74 4.52 0.85
CA HIS A 41 33.54 4.84 -0.33
C HIS A 41 34.50 6.00 -0.06
N THR A 42 34.02 7.08 0.56
CA THR A 42 34.87 8.22 0.97
C THR A 42 35.96 7.80 1.94
N LEU A 43 35.63 7.00 2.97
CA LEU A 43 36.63 6.49 3.92
C LEU A 43 37.67 5.60 3.24
N LYS A 44 37.24 4.72 2.32
CA LYS A 44 38.16 3.88 1.55
C LYS A 44 39.09 4.71 0.67
N GLN A 45 38.57 5.76 0.04
CA GLN A 45 39.37 6.66 -0.80
C GLN A 45 40.43 7.42 0.01
N ILE A 46 40.13 7.78 1.26
CA ILE A 46 41.10 8.42 2.16
C ILE A 46 42.15 7.42 2.65
N TYR A 47 41.73 6.19 2.99
CA TYR A 47 42.62 5.18 3.58
C TYR A 47 43.54 4.48 2.56
N ASP A 48 43.05 4.19 1.35
CA ASP A 48 43.77 3.43 0.33
C ASP A 48 43.39 3.92 -1.09
N PRO A 49 43.99 5.05 -1.55
CA PRO A 49 43.61 5.71 -2.80
C PRO A 49 44.01 4.92 -4.07
N ASP A 50 44.99 4.01 -4.00
CA ASP A 50 45.64 3.38 -5.16
C ASP A 50 45.29 1.89 -5.37
N ARG A 51 44.26 1.38 -4.69
CA ARG A 51 43.89 -0.04 -4.80
C ARG A 51 43.39 -0.38 -6.21
N ILE A 52 44.16 -1.19 -6.94
CA ILE A 52 43.82 -1.73 -8.26
C ILE A 52 42.42 -2.36 -8.21
N TYR A 53 41.53 -1.84 -9.04
CA TYR A 53 40.15 -2.30 -9.16
C TYR A 53 40.12 -3.78 -9.58
N THR A 54 39.85 -4.67 -8.64
CA THR A 54 39.43 -6.03 -8.98
C THR A 54 37.94 -5.95 -9.29
N PRO A 55 37.50 -6.19 -10.54
CA PRO A 55 36.09 -6.11 -10.87
C PRO A 55 35.31 -7.02 -9.93
N PRO A 56 34.28 -6.51 -9.23
CA PRO A 56 33.46 -7.34 -8.37
C PRO A 56 32.90 -8.45 -9.24
N SER A 57 33.20 -9.71 -8.91
CA SER A 57 32.56 -10.88 -9.51
C SER A 57 31.07 -10.57 -9.58
N LEU A 58 30.48 -10.63 -10.78
CA LEU A 58 29.07 -10.33 -11.05
C LEU A 58 28.24 -10.83 -9.89
N ARG A 59 27.89 -9.93 -8.96
CA ARG A 59 27.06 -10.33 -7.83
C ARG A 59 25.73 -10.60 -8.48
N MET A 60 25.40 -11.88 -8.63
CA MET A 60 24.04 -12.34 -8.88
C MET A 60 23.20 -11.51 -7.91
N ARG A 61 22.45 -10.54 -8.44
CA ARG A 61 21.64 -9.65 -7.64
C ARG A 61 20.63 -10.58 -7.00
N SER A 62 20.87 -11.00 -5.76
CA SER A 62 19.92 -11.82 -5.03
C SER A 62 18.64 -11.01 -5.03
N THR A 63 17.62 -11.50 -5.72
CA THR A 63 16.29 -10.89 -5.84
C THR A 63 15.96 -10.29 -4.49
N GLY A 64 15.94 -8.95 -4.43
CA GLY A 64 15.82 -8.29 -3.15
C GLY A 64 14.49 -8.67 -2.55
N ILE A 65 14.37 -8.71 -1.22
CA ILE A 65 13.07 -8.89 -0.55
C ILE A 65 12.05 -7.85 -1.09
N GLY A 66 12.54 -6.69 -1.54
CA GLY A 66 11.73 -5.68 -2.24
C GLY A 66 11.19 -6.11 -3.60
N ASP A 67 11.95 -6.86 -4.41
CA ASP A 67 11.49 -7.38 -5.70
C ASP A 67 10.40 -8.44 -5.48
N ILE A 68 10.59 -9.32 -4.49
CA ILE A 68 9.59 -10.33 -4.08
C ILE A 68 8.30 -9.66 -3.58
N ALA A 69 8.43 -8.60 -2.75
CA ALA A 69 7.29 -7.86 -2.24
C ALA A 69 6.54 -7.11 -3.36
N LYS A 70 7.27 -6.58 -4.35
CA LYS A 70 6.69 -5.90 -5.50
C LYS A 70 5.92 -6.86 -6.40
N ASP A 71 6.47 -8.04 -6.66
CA ASP A 71 5.81 -9.07 -7.47
C ASP A 71 4.55 -9.60 -6.77
N ARG A 72 4.63 -9.81 -5.44
CA ARG A 72 3.48 -10.18 -4.61
C ARG A 72 2.37 -9.13 -4.68
N TRP A 73 2.74 -7.86 -4.49
CA TRP A 73 1.81 -6.73 -4.54
C TRP A 73 1.16 -6.57 -5.92
N ASN A 74 1.94 -6.63 -7.00
CA ASN A 74 1.40 -6.56 -8.36
C ASN A 74 0.37 -7.66 -8.60
N SER A 75 0.64 -8.89 -8.14
CA SER A 75 -0.31 -9.99 -8.26
C SER A 75 -1.60 -9.76 -7.47
N GLU A 76 -1.52 -9.07 -6.34
CA GLU A 76 -2.68 -8.74 -5.51
C GLU A 76 -3.50 -7.60 -6.10
N VAL A 77 -2.84 -6.57 -6.64
CA VAL A 77 -3.49 -5.48 -7.39
C VAL A 77 -4.18 -6.03 -8.62
N GLU A 78 -3.52 -6.89 -9.39
CA GLU A 78 -4.10 -7.50 -10.58
C GLU A 78 -5.35 -8.34 -10.24
N ARG A 79 -5.32 -9.11 -9.13
CA ARG A 79 -6.50 -9.85 -8.66
C ARG A 79 -7.61 -8.92 -8.16
N ALA A 80 -7.27 -7.83 -7.49
CA ALA A 80 -8.24 -6.84 -7.03
C ALA A 80 -8.93 -6.15 -8.21
N VAL A 81 -8.15 -5.69 -9.20
CA VAL A 81 -8.67 -5.08 -10.44
C VAL A 81 -9.56 -6.06 -11.20
N ARG A 82 -9.14 -7.33 -11.32
CA ARG A 82 -9.95 -8.36 -11.99
C ARG A 82 -11.28 -8.59 -11.27
N ARG A 83 -11.27 -8.66 -9.94
CA ARG A 83 -12.48 -8.79 -9.14
C ARG A 83 -13.42 -7.59 -9.30
N VAL A 84 -12.85 -6.38 -9.36
CA VAL A 84 -13.55 -5.11 -9.60
C VAL A 84 -14.16 -5.07 -11.00
N GLN A 85 -13.50 -5.64 -12.01
CA GLN A 85 -14.03 -5.76 -13.37
C GLN A 85 -15.14 -6.81 -13.50
N GLU A 86 -15.00 -7.94 -12.79
CA GLU A 86 -15.99 -9.03 -12.80
C GLU A 86 -17.22 -8.71 -11.93
N THR A 87 -17.15 -7.71 -11.05
CA THR A 87 -18.27 -7.33 -10.18
C THR A 87 -19.32 -6.54 -10.95
N ASP A 88 -20.60 -6.93 -10.82
CA ASP A 88 -21.73 -6.18 -11.37
C ASP A 88 -21.95 -4.87 -10.59
N TRP A 89 -21.50 -3.76 -11.17
CA TRP A 89 -21.61 -2.42 -10.61
C TRP A 89 -23.05 -1.94 -10.44
N ARG A 90 -23.98 -2.51 -11.19
CA ARG A 90 -25.39 -2.11 -11.14
C ARG A 90 -26.05 -2.61 -9.86
N GLU A 91 -25.71 -3.84 -9.46
CA GLU A 91 -26.13 -4.42 -8.18
C GLU A 91 -25.49 -3.68 -7.00
N VAL A 92 -24.16 -3.46 -7.06
CA VAL A 92 -23.44 -2.69 -6.04
C VAL A 92 -23.98 -1.26 -5.91
N GLY A 93 -24.26 -0.60 -7.03
CA GLY A 93 -24.85 0.74 -7.05
C GLY A 93 -26.21 0.79 -6.37
N SER A 94 -27.07 -0.20 -6.65
CA SER A 94 -28.39 -0.29 -6.02
C SER A 94 -28.31 -0.54 -4.50
N GLU A 95 -27.36 -1.35 -4.04
CA GLU A 95 -27.14 -1.58 -2.61
C GLU A 95 -26.57 -0.34 -1.89
N VAL A 96 -25.63 0.37 -2.53
CA VAL A 96 -25.04 1.61 -1.99
C VAL A 96 -26.09 2.70 -1.87
N GLU A 97 -26.91 2.87 -2.91
CA GLU A 97 -28.00 3.86 -2.91
C GLU A 97 -28.98 3.56 -1.76
N GLY A 98 -29.38 2.29 -1.59
CA GLY A 98 -30.23 1.87 -0.46
C GLY A 98 -29.60 2.09 0.92
N ALA A 99 -28.29 1.87 1.07
CA ALA A 99 -27.57 2.09 2.33
C ALA A 99 -27.44 3.58 2.68
N VAL A 100 -27.17 4.42 1.68
CA VAL A 100 -27.09 5.88 1.82
C VAL A 100 -28.46 6.44 2.21
N TRP A 101 -29.53 6.02 1.54
CA TRP A 101 -30.90 6.41 1.92
C TRP A 101 -31.26 5.98 3.34
N GLY A 102 -30.88 4.77 3.76
CA GLY A 102 -31.11 4.29 5.13
C GLY A 102 -30.34 5.08 6.20
N LEU A 103 -29.12 5.54 5.90
CA LEU A 103 -28.33 6.41 6.77
C LEU A 103 -28.93 7.81 6.87
N ILE A 104 -29.28 8.43 5.74
CA ILE A 104 -29.95 9.73 5.67
C ILE A 104 -31.26 9.68 6.46
N GLU A 105 -32.02 8.60 6.33
CA GLU A 105 -33.29 8.45 7.01
C GLU A 105 -33.13 8.25 8.53
N ARG A 106 -32.11 7.53 8.98
CA ARG A 106 -31.74 7.44 10.41
C ARG A 106 -31.32 8.79 10.98
N VAL A 107 -30.49 9.55 10.26
CA VAL A 107 -30.04 10.89 10.68
C VAL A 107 -31.22 11.88 10.71
N ARG A 108 -32.10 11.83 9.71
CA ARG A 108 -33.34 12.62 9.67
C ARG A 108 -34.26 12.29 10.85
N LYS A 109 -34.39 11.00 11.18
CA LYS A 109 -35.21 10.53 12.31
C LYS A 109 -34.60 10.90 13.67
N SER A 110 -33.27 10.86 13.81
CA SER A 110 -32.60 11.30 15.05
C SER A 110 -32.69 12.83 15.23
N SER A 111 -32.60 13.60 14.15
CA SER A 111 -32.79 15.06 14.16
C SER A 111 -34.21 15.46 14.58
N ARG A 112 -35.23 14.74 14.09
CA ARG A 112 -36.64 14.99 14.43
C ARG A 112 -37.05 14.53 15.84
N SER A 113 -36.32 13.57 16.42
CA SER A 113 -36.54 13.09 17.80
C SER A 113 -35.88 13.97 18.87
N GLY A 114 -34.89 14.81 18.50
CA GLY A 114 -34.19 15.72 19.41
C GLY A 114 -34.81 17.11 19.53
N GLY A 115 -35.77 17.48 18.67
CA GLY A 115 -36.42 18.79 18.65
C GLY A 115 -37.72 18.91 19.45
N GLY A 116 -38.02 17.93 20.30
CA GLY A 116 -39.24 17.87 21.11
C GLY A 116 -38.94 17.80 22.59
N LYS A 117 -38.26 18.81 23.14
CA LYS A 117 -38.27 19.19 24.56
C LYS A 117 -38.01 20.68 24.69
#